data_AF-A0A830F9P5-F1
#
_entry.id   AF-A0A830F9P5-F1
#
_cell.length_a   1.000
_cell.length_b   1.000
_cell.length_c   1.000
_cell.angle_alpha   90.00
_cell.angle_beta   90.00
_cell.angle_gamma   90.00
#
_symmetry.space_group_name_H-M   'P 1'
#
loop_
_entity.id
_entity.type
_entity.pdbx_description
1 polymer ?
#
loop_
_entity_poly.entity_id
_entity_poly.type
_entity_poly.pdbx_seq_one_letter_code
_entity_poly.pdbx_strand_id
1 'polypeptide(L)'
;MPRNRPPTPDSDGSNRATDRGVSEILGAILLFGLLIAMLVLVQVGAVPGWNQQVEYQHDQRAQGDMAELADSVSRVSATGIAESVAIELGTTYPVRPFLLNPPPASGTIHTVDRGPVTIRNAIASERDVRDYWTGETRSFETAAVAYDPDYNEYANAPTTVLEAGALYNDYDDADRALVLGGAKPVSGETISLTTLTGNLSESGVRTESVAVRASSAPTQTVAVSGQNGDPITLSVRTSMPLATWQSYLEGQYVANGGHVLADSLAQTAPPNERGVRTIQFALEGSVTYDLRLSRVAVGDGGAEANATYLTKVSGGGYTPAGSRTELVAQARDAYNAPTSGVPITFSAPSGTFVDGGSTVTVTTGPDGRATATYVPASGTANVEVSASSELDGASGTSEAERTTFDVSTVLTTGGGDDAGEPNPRESDGPYLSSVTFVNGWNGNKWFEATFANAGSGTHTWVSARLAFYNKQVNPADQLPEYVDFYASATAATGTRLELRGPYEPLGAPITFSGTSTRTVRLDPGQANEGGDVQSGDFMVISVKYADGSTDTYFVGAESTTSKKDPKN
;
A
#
# COMPACT_ATOMS: atom_id res chain seq x y z
N MET A 1 3.68 140.38 -5.23
CA MET A 1 4.78 140.23 -6.22
C MET A 1 5.73 139.14 -5.72
N PRO A 2 6.34 138.34 -6.62
CA PRO A 2 5.97 136.92 -6.77
C PRO A 2 7.17 135.93 -6.90
N ARG A 3 6.82 134.66 -7.23
CA ARG A 3 7.61 133.54 -7.86
C ARG A 3 8.17 132.50 -6.89
N ASN A 4 8.20 131.18 -7.15
CA ASN A 4 7.76 130.35 -8.29
C ASN A 4 7.79 128.84 -7.89
N ARG A 5 6.70 128.10 -8.20
CA ARG A 5 6.57 126.74 -8.81
C ARG A 5 7.28 125.45 -8.23
N PRO A 6 6.75 124.24 -8.55
CA PRO A 6 6.48 123.09 -7.64
C PRO A 6 7.44 121.88 -7.83
N PRO A 7 7.20 120.71 -7.19
CA PRO A 7 6.57 119.61 -7.97
C PRO A 7 5.72 118.54 -7.19
N THR A 8 4.78 117.96 -7.96
CA THR A 8 4.31 116.55 -8.04
C THR A 8 3.58 115.77 -6.92
N PRO A 9 2.73 114.79 -7.30
CA PRO A 9 1.70 114.18 -6.47
C PRO A 9 2.15 112.86 -5.85
N ASP A 10 1.81 112.62 -4.58
CA ASP A 10 1.87 111.27 -4.03
C ASP A 10 0.53 110.56 -4.29
N SER A 11 0.61 109.64 -5.25
CA SER A 11 -0.12 108.38 -5.37
C SER A 11 -0.53 107.85 -3.99
N ASP A 12 -1.81 107.59 -3.75
CA ASP A 12 -2.51 106.35 -4.14
C ASP A 12 -1.98 105.10 -3.40
N GLY A 13 -2.92 104.27 -2.96
CA GLY A 13 -2.62 102.94 -2.43
C GLY A 13 -2.84 102.77 -0.93
N SER A 14 -4.10 102.71 -0.52
CA SER A 14 -4.51 101.97 0.67
C SER A 14 -4.13 100.49 0.53
N ASN A 15 -2.90 100.12 0.88
CA ASN A 15 -2.52 98.71 1.06
C ASN A 15 -2.36 98.42 2.56
N ARG A 16 -3.50 98.28 3.26
CA ARG A 16 -3.55 97.67 4.61
C ARG A 16 -4.36 96.38 4.65
N ALA A 17 -4.49 95.69 3.52
CA ALA A 17 -5.22 94.43 3.42
C ALA A 17 -4.55 93.45 2.44
N THR A 18 -3.31 93.01 2.71
CA THR A 18 -2.73 91.91 1.90
C THR A 18 -1.81 90.92 2.62
N ASP A 19 -1.52 91.07 3.92
CA ASP A 19 -0.67 90.08 4.65
C ASP A 19 -1.44 89.05 5.49
N ARG A 20 -2.75 89.25 5.72
CA ARG A 20 -3.60 88.35 6.54
C ARG A 20 -4.20 87.17 5.77
N GLY A 21 -3.91 87.04 4.48
CA GLY A 21 -4.25 85.84 3.69
C GLY A 21 -3.03 84.93 3.49
N VAL A 22 -1.82 85.51 3.59
CA VAL A 22 -0.56 84.82 3.30
C VAL A 22 -0.17 83.88 4.44
N SER A 23 -0.42 84.24 5.71
CA SER A 23 -0.09 83.39 6.87
C SER A 23 -1.00 82.16 6.98
N GLU A 24 -2.27 82.30 6.67
CA GLU A 24 -3.29 81.24 6.69
C GLU A 24 -3.02 80.23 5.57
N ILE A 25 -2.66 80.73 4.37
CA ILE A 25 -2.25 79.87 3.24
C ILE A 25 -0.93 79.16 3.57
N LEU A 26 0.05 79.85 4.15
CA LEU A 26 1.33 79.25 4.53
C LEU A 26 1.15 78.17 5.62
N GLY A 27 0.28 78.43 6.60
CA GLY A 27 -0.11 77.46 7.62
C GLY A 27 -0.81 76.23 7.03
N ALA A 28 -1.73 76.43 6.08
CA ALA A 28 -2.41 75.34 5.39
C ALA A 28 -1.46 74.48 4.54
N ILE A 29 -0.51 75.09 3.82
CA ILE A 29 0.51 74.38 3.04
C ILE A 29 1.42 73.56 3.96
N LEU A 30 1.84 74.12 5.11
CA LEU A 30 2.68 73.41 6.07
C LEU A 30 1.94 72.25 6.74
N LEU A 31 0.68 72.44 7.12
CA LEU A 31 -0.16 71.35 7.64
C LEU A 31 -0.39 70.26 6.60
N PHE A 32 -0.65 70.64 5.34
CA PHE A 32 -0.78 69.69 4.25
C PHE A 32 0.54 68.94 4.00
N GLY A 33 1.67 69.64 3.98
CA GLY A 33 2.99 69.03 3.87
C GLY A 33 3.30 68.06 5.02
N LEU A 34 2.90 68.39 6.25
CA LEU A 34 3.02 67.51 7.40
C LEU A 34 2.13 66.26 7.26
N LEU A 35 0.90 66.41 6.77
CA LEU A 35 -0.01 65.29 6.51
C LEU A 35 0.55 64.35 5.44
N ILE A 36 1.07 64.89 4.34
CA ILE A 36 1.73 64.09 3.29
C ILE A 36 2.99 63.42 3.84
N ALA A 37 3.80 64.11 4.64
CA ALA A 37 4.97 63.51 5.27
C ALA A 37 4.58 62.34 6.20
N MET A 38 3.53 62.51 7.01
CA MET A 38 3.00 61.44 7.84
C MET A 38 2.48 60.26 7.01
N LEU A 39 1.79 60.55 5.90
CA LEU A 39 1.30 59.53 4.97
C LEU A 39 2.47 58.73 4.37
N VAL A 40 3.55 59.40 3.95
CA VAL A 40 4.76 58.75 3.44
C VAL A 40 5.41 57.88 4.52
N LEU A 41 5.46 58.34 5.77
CA LEU A 41 5.98 57.52 6.88
C LEU A 41 5.15 56.26 7.10
N VAL A 42 3.81 56.35 7.03
CA VAL A 42 2.93 55.17 7.10
C VAL A 42 3.14 54.26 5.89
N GLN A 43 3.28 54.83 4.69
CA GLN A 43 3.51 54.09 3.44
C GLN A 43 4.81 53.29 3.46
N VAL A 44 5.89 53.84 4.03
CA VAL A 44 7.21 53.18 4.07
C VAL A 44 7.38 52.28 5.30
N GLY A 45 6.74 52.63 6.42
CA GLY A 45 6.91 51.89 7.68
C GLY A 45 5.86 50.81 7.91
N ALA A 46 4.57 51.15 7.79
CA ALA A 46 3.47 50.29 8.24
C ALA A 46 2.89 49.41 7.13
N VAL A 47 2.75 49.94 5.91
CA VAL A 47 2.16 49.20 4.78
C VAL A 47 2.91 47.90 4.46
N PRO A 48 4.26 47.86 4.38
CA PRO A 48 5.01 46.64 4.19
C PRO A 48 4.72 45.59 5.26
N GLY A 49 4.79 45.97 6.55
CA GLY A 49 4.54 45.05 7.66
C GLY A 49 3.11 44.51 7.68
N TRP A 50 2.11 45.33 7.34
CA TRP A 50 0.73 44.86 7.23
C TRP A 50 0.52 43.92 6.02
N ASN A 51 1.24 44.13 4.92
CA ASN A 51 1.17 43.28 3.73
C ASN A 51 1.88 41.94 3.96
N GLN A 52 3.06 41.98 4.60
CA GLN A 52 3.78 40.80 5.06
C GLN A 52 2.89 39.92 5.95
N GLN A 53 2.08 40.52 6.83
CA GLN A 53 1.14 39.76 7.67
C GLN A 53 0.03 39.06 6.87
N VAL A 54 -0.46 39.69 5.79
CA VAL A 54 -1.47 39.09 4.91
C VAL A 54 -0.86 37.91 4.13
N GLU A 55 0.36 38.07 3.64
CA GLU A 55 1.11 37.03 2.92
C GLU A 55 1.47 35.86 3.83
N TYR A 56 1.92 36.12 5.05
CA TYR A 56 2.17 35.06 6.04
C TYR A 56 0.89 34.26 6.38
N GLN A 57 -0.26 34.93 6.49
CA GLN A 57 -1.53 34.24 6.72
C GLN A 57 -1.97 33.41 5.51
N HIS A 58 -1.65 33.86 4.29
CA HIS A 58 -1.88 33.08 3.09
C HIS A 58 -0.98 31.84 3.06
N ASP A 59 0.31 31.99 3.36
CA ASP A 59 1.29 30.90 3.43
C ASP A 59 0.84 29.76 4.36
N GLN A 60 0.30 30.10 5.54
CA GLN A 60 -0.26 29.12 6.46
C GLN A 60 -1.49 28.38 5.89
N ARG A 61 -2.33 29.06 5.09
CA ARG A 61 -3.47 28.41 4.43
C ARG A 61 -3.02 27.51 3.30
N ALA A 62 -2.10 27.98 2.45
CA ALA A 62 -1.52 27.18 1.36
C ALA A 62 -0.84 25.90 1.89
N GLN A 63 -0.13 25.97 3.03
CA GLN A 63 0.42 24.79 3.70
C GLN A 63 -0.68 23.81 4.16
N GLY A 64 -1.81 24.32 4.65
CA GLY A 64 -2.98 23.51 4.99
C GLY A 64 -3.61 22.84 3.77
N ASP A 65 -3.73 23.57 2.66
CA ASP A 65 -4.25 23.04 1.39
C ASP A 65 -3.33 21.94 0.83
N MET A 66 -2.01 22.11 0.96
CA MET A 66 -1.02 21.09 0.59
C MET A 66 -1.07 19.85 1.51
N ALA A 67 -1.42 20.02 2.78
CA ALA A 67 -1.69 18.90 3.68
C ALA A 67 -2.95 18.12 3.26
N GLU A 68 -4.02 18.82 2.86
CA GLU A 68 -5.21 18.16 2.30
C GLU A 68 -4.89 17.44 0.99
N LEU A 69 -4.00 18.00 0.15
CA LEU A 69 -3.51 17.31 -1.05
C LEU A 69 -2.76 16.02 -0.70
N ALA A 70 -1.88 16.05 0.30
CA ALA A 70 -1.16 14.86 0.77
C ALA A 70 -2.13 13.78 1.31
N ASP A 71 -3.14 14.18 2.07
CA ASP A 71 -4.16 13.28 2.60
C ASP A 71 -5.04 12.70 1.47
N SER A 72 -5.40 13.52 0.48
CA SER A 72 -6.13 13.08 -0.71
C SER A 72 -5.34 12.05 -1.53
N VAL A 73 -4.04 12.29 -1.75
CA VAL A 73 -3.12 11.32 -2.37
C VAL A 73 -3.13 9.99 -1.60
N SER A 74 -3.07 10.03 -0.26
CA SER A 74 -3.10 8.83 0.58
C SER A 74 -4.44 8.08 0.51
N ARG A 75 -5.57 8.78 0.43
CA ARG A 75 -6.89 8.14 0.27
C ARG A 75 -7.08 7.54 -1.12
N VAL A 76 -6.64 8.25 -2.16
CA VAL A 76 -6.71 7.81 -3.56
C VAL A 76 -5.83 6.57 -3.76
N SER A 77 -4.63 6.51 -3.18
CA SER A 77 -3.78 5.31 -3.25
C SER A 77 -4.42 4.10 -2.57
N ALA A 78 -5.04 4.30 -1.41
CA ALA A 78 -5.68 3.23 -0.66
C ALA A 78 -6.97 2.71 -1.33
N THR A 79 -7.76 3.59 -1.96
CA THR A 79 -9.12 3.25 -2.43
C THR A 79 -9.25 3.15 -3.95
N GLY A 80 -8.36 3.79 -4.71
CA GLY A 80 -8.49 3.98 -6.16
C GLY A 80 -9.52 5.02 -6.59
N ILE A 81 -10.20 5.69 -5.65
CA ILE A 81 -11.26 6.67 -5.95
C ILE A 81 -10.62 8.04 -6.19
N ALA A 82 -10.91 8.65 -7.33
CA ALA A 82 -10.41 9.97 -7.68
C ALA A 82 -11.02 11.08 -6.81
N GLU A 83 -10.21 12.09 -6.49
CA GLU A 83 -10.58 13.24 -5.67
C GLU A 83 -10.14 14.57 -6.33
N SER A 84 -10.50 15.69 -5.73
CA SER A 84 -10.01 17.02 -6.13
C SER A 84 -9.86 17.91 -4.91
N VAL A 85 -8.76 18.66 -4.87
CA VAL A 85 -8.39 19.52 -3.74
C VAL A 85 -8.30 20.97 -4.22
N ALA A 86 -8.91 21.87 -3.46
CA ALA A 86 -8.85 23.30 -3.74
C ALA A 86 -7.63 23.91 -3.05
N ILE A 87 -6.81 24.67 -3.80
CA ILE A 87 -5.56 25.26 -3.30
C ILE A 87 -5.57 26.76 -3.58
N GLU A 88 -5.50 27.59 -2.54
CA GLU A 88 -5.35 29.05 -2.65
C GLU A 88 -3.93 29.39 -3.15
N LEU A 89 -3.79 29.79 -4.42
CA LEU A 89 -2.45 30.02 -5.00
C LEU A 89 -1.82 31.35 -4.58
N GLY A 90 -2.63 32.38 -4.33
CA GLY A 90 -2.11 33.70 -3.96
C GLY A 90 -3.17 34.57 -3.30
N THR A 91 -2.80 35.81 -2.97
CA THR A 91 -3.60 36.69 -2.13
C THR A 91 -3.65 38.13 -2.63
N THR A 92 -4.69 38.86 -2.23
CA THR A 92 -4.87 40.28 -2.55
C THR A 92 -4.83 41.12 -1.28
N TYR A 93 -4.31 42.34 -1.38
CA TYR A 93 -4.23 43.24 -0.23
C TYR A 93 -5.54 43.98 0.00
N PRO A 94 -5.97 44.14 1.27
CA PRO A 94 -7.12 44.96 1.62
C PRO A 94 -6.96 46.40 1.11
N VAL A 95 -8.06 47.00 0.64
CA VAL A 95 -8.07 48.39 0.21
C VAL A 95 -7.78 49.31 1.39
N ARG A 96 -6.80 50.20 1.22
CA ARG A 96 -6.39 51.19 2.24
C ARG A 96 -6.49 52.59 1.65
N PRO A 97 -7.48 53.41 2.05
CA PRO A 97 -7.64 54.77 1.53
C PRO A 97 -6.36 55.59 1.70
N PHE A 98 -6.02 56.36 0.67
CA PHE A 98 -4.81 57.22 0.62
C PHE A 98 -3.46 56.48 0.63
N LEU A 99 -3.46 55.15 0.68
CA LEU A 99 -2.26 54.32 0.65
C LEU A 99 -2.23 53.47 -0.63
N LEU A 100 -1.03 53.04 -1.01
CA LEU A 100 -0.80 52.19 -2.18
C LEU A 100 -0.31 50.82 -1.73
N ASN A 101 -0.93 49.76 -2.27
CA ASN A 101 -0.45 48.40 -2.12
C ASN A 101 0.32 47.97 -3.39
N PRO A 102 1.26 47.02 -3.29
CA PRO A 102 1.84 46.38 -4.46
C PRO A 102 0.78 45.59 -5.25
N PRO A 103 1.10 45.12 -6.47
CA PRO A 103 0.27 44.14 -7.18
C PRO A 103 -0.02 42.92 -6.30
N PRO A 104 -1.18 42.26 -6.43
CA PRO A 104 -1.48 41.04 -5.68
C PRO A 104 -0.33 40.02 -5.72
N ALA A 105 -0.09 39.35 -4.61
CA ALA A 105 0.92 38.30 -4.55
C ALA A 105 0.38 37.01 -5.17
N SER A 106 1.15 36.41 -6.07
CA SER A 106 0.83 35.14 -6.72
C SER A 106 1.55 33.98 -6.06
N GLY A 107 1.20 32.76 -6.47
CA GLY A 107 1.98 31.56 -6.22
C GLY A 107 1.80 30.57 -7.36
N THR A 108 2.67 29.58 -7.38
CA THR A 108 2.69 28.53 -8.40
C THR A 108 2.65 27.17 -7.74
N ILE A 109 1.73 26.30 -8.15
CA ILE A 109 1.79 24.88 -7.83
C ILE A 109 2.18 24.09 -9.06
N HIS A 110 3.15 23.19 -8.91
CA HIS A 110 3.64 22.41 -10.04
C HIS A 110 4.21 21.05 -9.63
N THR A 111 4.26 20.13 -10.59
CA THR A 111 4.96 18.85 -10.45
C THR A 111 6.43 18.99 -10.82
N VAL A 112 7.31 18.36 -10.05
CA VAL A 112 8.76 18.32 -10.29
C VAL A 112 9.22 16.87 -10.47
N ASP A 113 9.92 16.57 -11.54
CA ASP A 113 10.46 15.23 -11.75
C ASP A 113 11.50 14.87 -10.67
N ARG A 114 11.39 13.66 -10.13
CA ARG A 114 12.32 13.09 -9.14
C ARG A 114 12.95 11.79 -9.63
N GLY A 115 12.66 11.36 -10.86
CA GLY A 115 13.15 10.10 -11.39
C GLY A 115 12.73 8.90 -10.52
N PRO A 116 13.45 7.77 -10.60
CA PRO A 116 12.98 6.55 -9.96
C PRO A 116 13.32 6.47 -8.46
N VAL A 117 12.34 6.03 -7.67
CA VAL A 117 12.57 5.37 -6.38
C VAL A 117 12.97 3.93 -6.65
N THR A 118 13.99 3.41 -5.97
CA THR A 118 14.42 2.02 -6.16
C THR A 118 14.32 1.20 -4.89
N ILE A 119 13.95 -0.07 -5.06
CA ILE A 119 13.92 -1.09 -4.02
C ILE A 119 14.82 -2.22 -4.49
N ARG A 120 15.81 -2.59 -3.69
CA ARG A 120 16.77 -3.64 -4.01
C ARG A 120 16.77 -4.69 -2.91
N ASN A 121 16.97 -5.94 -3.31
CA ASN A 121 17.11 -7.09 -2.42
C ASN A 121 15.82 -7.47 -1.67
N ALA A 122 14.66 -7.07 -2.20
CA ALA A 122 13.35 -7.50 -1.70
C ALA A 122 12.91 -8.77 -2.46
N ILE A 123 12.70 -9.86 -1.72
CA ILE A 123 12.18 -11.12 -2.24
C ILE A 123 10.81 -11.41 -1.62
N ALA A 124 9.82 -11.81 -2.42
CA ALA A 124 8.50 -12.14 -1.88
C ALA A 124 8.49 -13.50 -1.16
N SER A 125 7.68 -13.59 -0.10
CA SER A 125 7.43 -14.83 0.64
C SER A 125 6.58 -15.81 -0.18
N GLU A 126 5.60 -15.30 -0.93
CA GLU A 126 4.73 -16.09 -1.80
C GLU A 126 5.44 -16.49 -3.09
N ARG A 127 5.32 -17.76 -3.51
CA ARG A 127 6.02 -18.31 -4.69
C ARG A 127 5.69 -17.57 -5.99
N ASP A 128 4.41 -17.44 -6.31
CA ASP A 128 3.99 -16.83 -7.58
C ASP A 128 4.37 -15.34 -7.66
N VAL A 129 4.41 -14.67 -6.51
CA VAL A 129 4.83 -13.27 -6.43
C VAL A 129 6.36 -13.14 -6.46
N ARG A 130 7.09 -14.18 -6.04
CA ARG A 130 8.56 -14.25 -6.05
C ARG A 130 9.14 -14.25 -7.46
N ASP A 131 8.38 -14.67 -8.48
CA ASP A 131 8.79 -14.57 -9.88
C ASP A 131 8.89 -13.10 -10.34
N TYR A 132 8.18 -12.19 -9.67
CA TYR A 132 8.33 -10.74 -9.85
C TYR A 132 9.23 -10.11 -8.78
N TRP A 133 9.08 -10.44 -7.51
CA TRP A 133 9.94 -9.96 -6.42
C TRP A 133 11.06 -10.98 -6.15
N THR A 134 12.09 -10.96 -7.00
CA THR A 134 13.21 -11.93 -7.02
C THR A 134 14.42 -11.51 -6.18
N GLY A 135 14.44 -10.28 -5.67
CA GLY A 135 15.62 -9.63 -5.08
C GLY A 135 16.34 -8.65 -6.02
N GLU A 136 16.02 -8.67 -7.32
CA GLU A 136 16.54 -7.68 -8.27
C GLU A 136 16.10 -6.25 -7.92
N THR A 137 16.86 -5.26 -8.42
CA THR A 137 16.50 -3.85 -8.24
C THR A 137 15.24 -3.54 -9.06
N ARG A 138 14.18 -3.12 -8.37
CA ARG A 138 12.96 -2.57 -8.97
C ARG A 138 13.00 -1.05 -8.89
N SER A 139 12.57 -0.38 -9.96
CA SER A 139 12.62 1.07 -10.12
C SER A 139 11.23 1.61 -10.48
N PHE A 140 10.81 2.67 -9.80
CA PHE A 140 9.48 3.27 -9.94
C PHE A 140 9.61 4.78 -10.12
N GLU A 141 9.29 5.28 -11.32
CA GLU A 141 9.31 6.71 -11.61
C GLU A 141 8.37 7.48 -10.68
N THR A 142 8.86 8.60 -10.14
CA THR A 142 8.08 9.48 -9.27
C THR A 142 8.37 10.94 -9.54
N ALA A 143 7.40 11.78 -9.20
CA ALA A 143 7.50 13.22 -9.11
C ALA A 143 7.36 13.69 -7.64
N ALA A 144 7.58 14.98 -7.45
CA ALA A 144 7.17 15.77 -6.30
C ALA A 144 6.06 16.74 -6.72
N VAL A 145 5.29 17.26 -5.77
CA VAL A 145 4.45 18.45 -5.98
C VAL A 145 4.99 19.57 -5.11
N ALA A 146 5.25 20.73 -5.70
CA ALA A 146 5.79 21.90 -5.04
C ALA A 146 4.83 23.09 -5.17
N TYR A 147 4.65 23.81 -4.07
CA TYR A 147 3.99 25.12 -4.06
C TYR A 147 5.01 26.22 -3.73
N ASP A 148 5.19 27.14 -4.65
CA ASP A 148 6.13 28.26 -4.58
C ASP A 148 5.37 29.59 -4.51
N PRO A 149 5.39 30.27 -3.35
CA PRO A 149 4.81 31.59 -3.24
C PRO A 149 5.70 32.68 -3.88
N ASP A 150 5.08 33.66 -4.53
CA ASP A 150 5.70 34.88 -5.07
C ASP A 150 5.17 36.10 -4.31
N TYR A 151 5.54 36.18 -3.03
CA TYR A 151 5.13 37.25 -2.12
C TYR A 151 5.97 38.51 -2.30
N ASN A 152 5.36 39.69 -2.10
CA ASN A 152 6.04 40.97 -2.27
C ASN A 152 6.83 41.39 -1.02
N GLU A 153 6.36 41.06 0.19
CA GLU A 153 6.91 41.55 1.46
C GLU A 153 7.40 40.42 2.38
N TYR A 154 6.84 39.21 2.26
CA TYR A 154 7.24 38.02 2.99
C TYR A 154 8.35 37.25 2.26
N ALA A 155 9.54 37.84 2.24
CA ALA A 155 10.67 37.37 1.43
C ALA A 155 11.25 35.99 1.77
N ASN A 156 10.99 35.46 2.97
CA ASN A 156 11.55 34.17 3.43
C ASN A 156 10.48 33.08 3.52
N ALA A 157 9.47 33.13 2.66
CA ALA A 157 8.47 32.07 2.57
C ALA A 157 9.11 30.78 2.03
N PRO A 158 8.81 29.62 2.64
CA PRO A 158 9.32 28.35 2.15
C PRO A 158 8.57 27.87 0.90
N THR A 159 9.21 27.02 0.10
CA THR A 159 8.49 26.17 -0.85
C THR A 159 7.89 25.00 -0.07
N THR A 160 6.58 24.76 -0.22
CA THR A 160 5.93 23.60 0.40
C THR A 160 5.99 22.43 -0.56
N VAL A 161 6.66 21.33 -0.16
CA VAL A 161 6.94 20.18 -1.03
C VAL A 161 6.29 18.91 -0.48
N LEU A 162 5.57 18.20 -1.34
CA LEU A 162 5.12 16.83 -1.14
C LEU A 162 5.95 15.88 -2.02
N GLU A 163 6.78 15.05 -1.41
CA GLU A 163 7.58 14.04 -2.12
C GLU A 163 7.89 12.84 -1.23
N ALA A 164 7.98 11.66 -1.85
CA ALA A 164 8.28 10.40 -1.14
C ALA A 164 7.40 10.16 0.12
N GLY A 165 6.15 10.62 0.07
CA GLY A 165 5.19 10.55 1.17
C GLY A 165 5.31 11.65 2.23
N ALA A 166 6.43 12.39 2.29
CA ALA A 166 6.63 13.46 3.26
C ALA A 166 6.11 14.81 2.73
N LEU A 167 5.48 15.59 3.59
CA LEU A 167 5.14 16.99 3.36
C LEU A 167 6.03 17.87 4.23
N TYR A 168 6.76 18.80 3.63
CA TYR A 168 7.67 19.68 4.35
C TYR A 168 7.80 21.07 3.70
N ASN A 169 8.24 22.02 4.52
CA ASN A 169 8.65 23.35 4.08
C ASN A 169 10.15 23.34 3.79
N ASP A 170 10.53 23.59 2.55
CA ASP A 170 11.90 23.73 2.10
C ASP A 170 12.35 25.20 2.17
N TYR A 171 13.47 25.44 2.83
CA TYR A 171 14.11 26.75 2.91
C TYR A 171 15.44 26.65 2.17
N ASP A 172 15.38 26.71 0.83
CA ASP A 172 16.52 26.49 -0.08
C ASP A 172 17.77 27.29 0.30
N ASP A 173 17.61 28.55 0.73
CA ASP A 173 18.71 29.42 1.14
C ASP A 173 19.44 28.96 2.41
N ALA A 174 18.83 28.06 3.19
CA ALA A 174 19.32 27.60 4.48
C ALA A 174 19.70 26.10 4.52
N ASP A 175 19.56 25.35 3.40
CA ASP A 175 19.66 23.88 3.35
C ASP A 175 18.92 23.22 4.52
N ARG A 176 17.70 23.71 4.77
CA ARG A 176 16.88 23.36 5.93
C ARG A 176 15.47 23.04 5.49
N ALA A 177 14.96 21.89 5.90
CA ALA A 177 13.56 21.55 5.75
C ALA A 177 12.87 21.35 7.12
N LEU A 178 11.60 21.75 7.21
CA LEU A 178 10.73 21.49 8.34
C LEU A 178 9.58 20.57 7.90
N VAL A 179 9.55 19.35 8.44
CA VAL A 179 8.46 18.40 8.17
C VAL A 179 7.16 18.90 8.79
N LEU A 180 6.12 18.98 7.96
CA LEU A 180 4.76 19.34 8.36
C LEU A 180 3.89 18.11 8.61
N GLY A 181 4.15 17.02 7.88
CA GLY A 181 3.39 15.78 8.00
C GLY A 181 3.69 14.79 6.87
N GLY A 182 2.71 13.94 6.56
CA GLY A 182 2.81 12.92 5.52
C GLY A 182 3.09 11.50 6.06
N ALA A 183 3.19 10.56 5.14
CA ALA A 183 3.48 9.16 5.41
C ALA A 183 4.98 8.89 5.29
N LYS A 184 5.55 8.19 6.27
CA LYS A 184 6.93 7.72 6.19
C LYS A 184 7.01 6.57 5.17
N PRO A 185 8.07 6.51 4.35
CA PRO A 185 8.34 5.35 3.48
C PRO A 185 8.38 4.02 4.23
N VAL A 186 8.77 4.06 5.51
CA VAL A 186 8.85 2.89 6.38
C VAL A 186 8.28 3.24 7.75
N SER A 187 7.44 2.35 8.27
CA SER A 187 6.85 2.42 9.60
C SER A 187 6.74 1.01 10.19
N GLY A 188 7.61 0.67 11.13
CA GLY A 188 7.72 -0.68 11.69
C GLY A 188 8.02 -1.69 10.57
N GLU A 189 7.19 -2.72 10.47
CA GLU A 189 7.28 -3.78 9.46
C GLU A 189 6.56 -3.42 8.15
N THR A 190 6.13 -2.17 7.95
CA THR A 190 5.45 -1.74 6.71
C THR A 190 6.35 -0.84 5.87
N ILE A 191 6.52 -1.17 4.59
CA ILE A 191 7.13 -0.32 3.56
C ILE A 191 6.00 0.25 2.72
N SER A 192 5.77 1.56 2.78
CA SER A 192 4.72 2.25 2.04
C SER A 192 5.30 3.30 1.11
N LEU A 193 5.24 3.04 -0.20
CA LEU A 193 5.73 3.97 -1.21
C LEU A 193 4.59 4.36 -2.14
N THR A 194 4.23 5.65 -2.10
CA THR A 194 3.30 6.25 -3.04
C THR A 194 4.11 7.11 -4.01
N THR A 195 4.20 6.69 -5.27
CA THR A 195 4.85 7.49 -6.31
C THR A 195 3.85 8.46 -6.91
N LEU A 196 4.33 9.65 -7.27
CA LEU A 196 3.53 10.69 -7.90
C LEU A 196 3.83 10.75 -9.39
N THR A 197 2.81 11.09 -10.18
CA THR A 197 2.93 11.36 -11.61
C THR A 197 1.93 12.44 -12.02
N GLY A 198 1.82 12.69 -13.31
CA GLY A 198 0.98 13.74 -13.86
C GLY A 198 1.78 15.00 -14.18
N ASN A 199 1.06 15.96 -14.74
CA ASN A 199 1.55 17.26 -15.13
C ASN A 199 0.65 18.31 -14.48
N LEU A 200 1.19 19.02 -13.50
CA LEU A 200 0.57 20.16 -12.87
C LEU A 200 1.49 21.36 -13.06
N SER A 201 0.93 22.48 -13.50
CA SER A 201 1.64 23.76 -13.55
C SER A 201 0.59 24.87 -13.61
N GLU A 202 0.21 25.36 -12.43
CA GLU A 202 -0.79 26.40 -12.28
C GLU A 202 -0.20 27.56 -11.49
N SER A 203 -0.37 28.78 -11.99
CA SER A 203 0.11 30.01 -11.36
C SER A 203 -1.00 31.03 -11.28
N GLY A 204 -1.18 31.67 -10.12
CA GLY A 204 -2.26 32.63 -9.98
C GLY A 204 -2.36 33.28 -8.61
N VAL A 205 -3.45 34.04 -8.47
CA VAL A 205 -3.83 34.80 -7.25
C VAL A 205 -5.18 34.32 -6.70
N ARG A 206 -5.68 33.20 -7.22
CA ARG A 206 -6.99 32.62 -6.92
C ARG A 206 -6.83 31.17 -6.52
N THR A 207 -7.91 30.59 -6.01
CA THR A 207 -8.00 29.16 -5.74
C THR A 207 -8.07 28.36 -7.04
N GLU A 208 -7.24 27.33 -7.14
CA GLU A 208 -7.28 26.35 -8.24
C GLU A 208 -7.69 24.97 -7.71
N SER A 209 -8.38 24.20 -8.56
CA SER A 209 -8.82 22.84 -8.23
C SER A 209 -7.85 21.82 -8.83
N VAL A 210 -7.08 21.15 -7.98
CA VAL A 210 -6.12 20.12 -8.38
C VAL A 210 -6.77 18.75 -8.35
N ALA A 211 -6.77 18.07 -9.49
CA ALA A 211 -7.27 16.70 -9.59
C ALA A 211 -6.26 15.69 -9.05
N VAL A 212 -6.74 14.67 -8.34
CA VAL A 212 -5.94 13.54 -7.83
C VAL A 212 -6.59 12.24 -8.30
N ARG A 213 -5.84 11.41 -9.02
CA ARG A 213 -6.36 10.19 -9.67
C ARG A 213 -5.43 9.02 -9.42
N ALA A 214 -6.00 7.83 -9.25
CA ALA A 214 -5.20 6.63 -9.22
C ALA A 214 -4.66 6.30 -10.61
N SER A 215 -3.37 6.01 -10.69
CA SER A 215 -2.72 5.39 -11.85
C SER A 215 -2.41 3.91 -11.54
N SER A 216 -2.17 3.58 -10.27
CA SER A 216 -2.09 2.22 -9.76
C SER A 216 -2.61 2.20 -8.31
N ALA A 217 -3.80 1.64 -8.13
CA ALA A 217 -4.53 1.49 -6.88
C ALA A 217 -5.74 0.53 -7.11
N PRO A 218 -6.41 0.01 -6.06
CA PRO A 218 -6.09 0.15 -4.64
C PRO A 218 -4.80 -0.60 -4.28
N THR A 219 -4.06 -0.06 -3.30
CA THR A 219 -2.84 -0.70 -2.77
C THR A 219 -3.10 -2.14 -2.33
N GLN A 220 -2.26 -3.06 -2.79
CA GLN A 220 -2.17 -4.43 -2.29
C GLN A 220 -0.92 -4.58 -1.42
N THR A 221 -0.98 -5.53 -0.49
CA THR A 221 0.16 -5.87 0.36
C THR A 221 0.87 -7.10 -0.20
N VAL A 222 2.19 -7.06 -0.25
CA VAL A 222 3.05 -8.20 -0.57
C VAL A 222 4.04 -8.40 0.57
N ALA A 223 4.09 -9.60 1.14
CA ALA A 223 5.09 -9.94 2.14
C ALA A 223 6.46 -10.10 1.47
N VAL A 224 7.45 -9.28 1.87
CA VAL A 224 8.81 -9.33 1.34
C VAL A 224 9.85 -9.37 2.44
N SER A 225 10.96 -10.06 2.22
CA SER A 225 12.13 -10.06 3.10
C SER A 225 13.41 -9.80 2.33
N GLY A 226 14.53 -9.69 3.04
CA GLY A 226 15.85 -9.64 2.44
C GLY A 226 16.25 -10.99 1.84
N GLN A 227 16.86 -11.00 0.66
CA GLN A 227 17.40 -12.23 0.09
C GLN A 227 18.51 -12.78 0.99
N ASN A 228 18.40 -14.04 1.42
CA ASN A 228 19.36 -14.69 2.34
C ASN A 228 19.58 -13.92 3.67
N GLY A 229 18.63 -13.10 4.09
CA GLY A 229 18.77 -12.24 5.27
C GLY A 229 19.57 -10.94 5.05
N ASP A 230 20.05 -10.69 3.83
CA ASP A 230 20.75 -9.44 3.48
C ASP A 230 19.79 -8.24 3.49
N PRO A 231 20.24 -7.02 3.83
CA PRO A 231 19.35 -5.85 3.96
C PRO A 231 18.58 -5.49 2.69
N ILE A 232 17.31 -5.08 2.83
CA ILE A 232 16.55 -4.45 1.75
C ILE A 232 17.02 -2.99 1.65
N THR A 233 17.39 -2.52 0.46
CA THR A 233 17.85 -1.12 0.26
C THR A 233 16.80 -0.31 -0.48
N LEU A 234 16.44 0.86 0.06
CA LEU A 234 15.61 1.85 -0.59
C LEU A 234 16.44 3.06 -1.00
N SER A 235 16.16 3.62 -2.17
CA SER A 235 16.79 4.83 -2.67
C SER A 235 15.74 5.81 -3.18
N VAL A 236 15.79 7.04 -2.69
CA VAL A 236 14.81 8.10 -2.99
C VAL A 236 15.56 9.38 -3.38
N ARG A 237 15.21 9.98 -4.51
CA ARG A 237 15.67 11.33 -4.87
C ARG A 237 14.73 12.37 -4.26
N THR A 238 15.29 13.38 -3.61
CA THR A 238 14.58 14.27 -2.68
C THR A 238 15.28 15.62 -2.56
N SER A 239 14.55 16.72 -2.33
CA SER A 239 15.14 17.99 -1.92
C SER A 239 15.27 18.11 -0.40
N MET A 240 14.67 17.22 0.39
CA MET A 240 14.79 17.23 1.84
C MET A 240 16.24 16.93 2.31
N PRO A 241 16.83 17.73 3.23
CA PRO A 241 18.16 17.51 3.80
C PRO A 241 18.34 16.16 4.48
N LEU A 242 19.55 15.59 4.38
CA LEU A 242 19.91 14.34 5.07
C LEU A 242 19.68 14.45 6.57
N ALA A 243 20.01 15.59 7.19
CA ALA A 243 19.76 15.81 8.61
C ALA A 243 18.26 15.75 8.95
N THR A 244 17.41 16.27 8.06
CA THR A 244 15.95 16.18 8.22
C THR A 244 15.46 14.75 8.01
N TRP A 245 15.97 14.01 7.01
CA TRP A 245 15.70 12.58 6.85
C TRP A 245 16.11 11.76 8.07
N GLN A 246 17.27 12.07 8.66
CA GLN A 246 17.78 11.38 9.83
C GLN A 246 16.84 11.54 11.03
N SER A 247 16.30 12.75 11.24
CA SER A 247 15.31 13.02 12.28
C SER A 247 13.95 12.40 11.92
N TYR A 248 13.53 12.48 10.65
CA TYR A 248 12.24 11.96 10.19
C TYR A 248 12.15 10.44 10.37
N LEU A 249 13.25 9.71 10.16
CA LEU A 249 13.34 8.26 10.35
C LEU A 249 13.82 7.84 11.74
N GLU A 250 14.03 8.76 12.68
CA GLU A 250 14.64 8.45 13.98
C GLU A 250 13.93 7.31 14.74
N GLY A 251 12.61 7.38 14.86
CA GLY A 251 11.81 6.34 15.51
C GLY A 251 11.76 5.01 14.75
N GLN A 252 12.30 4.95 13.53
CA GLN A 252 12.36 3.74 12.71
C GLN A 252 13.72 3.05 12.80
N TYR A 253 14.71 3.63 13.47
CA TYR A 253 15.99 2.97 13.65
C TYR A 253 15.88 1.76 14.58
N VAL A 254 16.72 0.75 14.31
CA VAL A 254 16.87 -0.44 15.18
C VAL A 254 17.12 -0.05 16.64
N ALA A 255 17.95 0.96 16.88
CA ALA A 255 18.24 1.46 18.23
C ALA A 255 17.00 2.01 18.98
N ASN A 256 15.96 2.40 18.23
CA ASN A 256 14.71 2.97 18.74
C ASN A 256 13.51 2.03 18.58
N GLY A 257 13.75 0.76 18.27
CA GLY A 257 12.70 -0.28 18.15
C GLY A 257 12.05 -0.38 16.77
N GLY A 258 12.60 0.26 15.74
CA GLY A 258 12.24 0.02 14.33
C GLY A 258 13.21 -0.94 13.65
N HIS A 259 13.30 -0.87 12.32
CA HIS A 259 14.11 -1.79 11.50
C HIS A 259 15.05 -1.11 10.48
N VAL A 260 15.16 0.21 10.51
CA VAL A 260 16.08 0.97 9.66
C VAL A 260 17.49 0.90 10.25
N LEU A 261 18.47 0.53 9.42
CA LEU A 261 19.88 0.51 9.79
C LEU A 261 20.43 1.94 9.76
N ALA A 262 20.66 2.55 10.93
CA ALA A 262 21.06 3.96 11.02
C ALA A 262 22.33 4.30 10.21
N ASP A 263 23.34 3.41 10.23
CA ASP A 263 24.62 3.60 9.53
C ASP A 263 24.52 3.43 8.00
N SER A 264 23.35 3.04 7.49
CA SER A 264 23.10 2.87 6.06
C SER A 264 22.63 4.15 5.36
N LEU A 265 22.26 5.19 6.12
CA LEU A 265 21.81 6.45 5.55
C LEU A 265 22.97 7.14 4.84
N ALA A 266 22.92 7.14 3.51
CA ALA A 266 23.90 7.78 2.65
C ALA A 266 23.22 8.78 1.73
N GLN A 267 23.90 9.89 1.48
CA GLN A 267 23.49 10.86 0.46
C GLN A 267 24.46 10.86 -0.71
N THR A 268 23.93 10.97 -1.92
CA THR A 268 24.71 11.30 -3.11
C THR A 268 24.07 12.51 -3.79
N ALA A 269 24.90 13.49 -4.17
CA ALA A 269 24.42 14.66 -4.89
C ALA A 269 24.55 14.41 -6.40
N PRO A 270 23.50 14.67 -7.21
CA PRO A 270 23.64 14.74 -8.66
C PRO A 270 24.69 15.81 -9.02
N PRO A 271 25.56 15.60 -10.02
CA PRO A 271 26.62 16.54 -10.35
C PRO A 271 26.15 17.97 -10.71
N ASN A 272 24.87 18.15 -11.06
CA ASN A 272 24.34 19.38 -11.67
C ASN A 272 23.03 19.89 -11.05
N GLU A 273 22.60 19.38 -9.89
CA GLU A 273 21.35 19.82 -9.24
C GLU A 273 21.65 20.23 -7.79
N ARG A 274 21.61 21.53 -7.53
CA ARG A 274 21.77 22.06 -6.17
C ARG A 274 20.48 21.78 -5.38
N GLY A 275 20.60 21.38 -4.13
CA GLY A 275 19.46 21.12 -3.23
C GLY A 275 18.83 19.74 -3.39
N VAL A 276 19.00 19.08 -4.54
CA VAL A 276 18.50 17.72 -4.79
C VAL A 276 19.57 16.68 -4.44
N ARG A 277 19.17 15.59 -3.79
CA ARG A 277 20.05 14.50 -3.37
C ARG A 277 19.32 13.16 -3.48
N THR A 278 20.08 12.09 -3.67
CA THR A 278 19.57 10.73 -3.54
C THR A 278 19.92 10.23 -2.15
N ILE A 279 18.91 9.94 -1.35
CA ILE A 279 19.00 9.34 -0.02
C ILE A 279 18.79 7.84 -0.16
N GLN A 280 19.79 7.09 0.29
CA GLN A 280 19.73 5.63 0.39
C GLN A 280 19.68 5.23 1.85
N PHE A 281 18.85 4.26 2.20
CA PHE A 281 18.83 3.62 3.51
C PHE A 281 18.46 2.13 3.38
N ALA A 282 18.78 1.34 4.39
CA ALA A 282 18.58 -0.10 4.40
C ALA A 282 17.77 -0.56 5.61
N LEU A 283 17.02 -1.64 5.41
CA LEU A 283 16.17 -2.30 6.39
C LEU A 283 16.75 -3.68 6.75
N GLU A 284 16.52 -4.15 7.97
CA GLU A 284 16.92 -5.49 8.40
C GLU A 284 16.35 -6.57 7.46
N GLY A 285 17.22 -7.38 6.84
CA GLY A 285 16.79 -8.37 5.84
C GLY A 285 16.13 -9.63 6.42
N SER A 286 16.31 -9.90 7.72
CA SER A 286 15.69 -11.04 8.42
C SER A 286 14.24 -10.79 8.83
N VAL A 287 13.74 -9.57 8.65
CA VAL A 287 12.36 -9.18 8.96
C VAL A 287 11.53 -9.31 7.67
N THR A 288 10.30 -9.80 7.82
CA THR A 288 9.31 -9.79 6.75
C THR A 288 8.52 -8.48 6.83
N TYR A 289 8.45 -7.75 5.72
CA TYR A 289 7.75 -6.48 5.62
C TYR A 289 6.49 -6.60 4.77
N ASP A 290 5.47 -5.85 5.16
CA ASP A 290 4.32 -5.53 4.34
C ASP A 290 4.72 -4.47 3.31
N LEU A 291 4.98 -4.89 2.07
CA LEU A 291 5.27 -3.97 0.96
C LEU A 291 3.96 -3.46 0.34
N ARG A 292 3.79 -2.15 0.37
CA ARG A 292 2.63 -1.42 -0.14
C ARG A 292 3.09 -0.36 -1.14
N LEU A 293 2.77 -0.59 -2.40
CA LEU A 293 3.11 0.31 -3.50
C LEU A 293 1.84 0.89 -4.10
N SER A 294 1.96 2.10 -4.63
CA SER A 294 0.89 2.76 -5.39
C SER A 294 1.46 3.88 -6.26
N ARG A 295 0.68 4.29 -7.25
CA ARG A 295 0.99 5.41 -8.12
C ARG A 295 -0.22 6.33 -8.26
N VAL A 296 -0.03 7.61 -7.96
CA VAL A 296 -1.10 8.61 -7.98
C VAL A 296 -0.72 9.73 -8.95
N ALA A 297 -1.64 10.05 -9.86
CA ALA A 297 -1.53 11.17 -10.77
C ALA A 297 -2.10 12.44 -10.12
N VAL A 298 -1.35 13.54 -10.20
CA VAL A 298 -1.76 14.86 -9.73
C VAL A 298 -1.78 15.81 -10.94
N GLY A 299 -2.87 16.57 -11.08
CA GLY A 299 -3.11 17.38 -12.27
C GLY A 299 -3.57 16.53 -13.46
N ASP A 300 -3.05 16.86 -14.65
CA ASP A 300 -3.40 16.16 -15.88
C ASP A 300 -2.46 14.99 -16.18
N GLY A 301 -2.95 13.98 -16.90
CA GLY A 301 -2.16 12.84 -17.33
C GLY A 301 -2.07 11.73 -16.27
N GLY A 302 -0.97 10.97 -16.31
CA GLY A 302 -0.76 9.79 -15.46
C GLY A 302 -1.53 8.56 -15.94
N ALA A 303 -1.05 7.95 -17.03
CA ALA A 303 -1.64 6.72 -17.57
C ALA A 303 -1.70 5.60 -16.52
N GLU A 304 -2.75 4.78 -16.58
CA GLU A 304 -2.88 3.58 -15.75
C GLU A 304 -1.67 2.65 -15.98
N ALA A 305 -1.21 2.01 -14.91
CA ALA A 305 -0.12 1.06 -14.99
C ALA A 305 -0.61 -0.24 -15.67
N ASN A 306 0.22 -0.77 -16.57
CA ASN A 306 -0.07 -2.02 -17.26
C ASN A 306 0.22 -3.22 -16.35
N ALA A 307 -0.50 -4.32 -16.57
CA ALA A 307 -0.22 -5.59 -15.93
C ALA A 307 1.23 -6.02 -16.20
N THR A 308 1.86 -6.61 -15.19
CA THR A 308 3.28 -6.97 -15.18
C THR A 308 3.50 -8.41 -14.75
N TYR A 309 2.67 -8.94 -13.84
CA TYR A 309 2.78 -10.33 -13.40
C TYR A 309 1.42 -10.94 -13.07
N LEU A 310 1.37 -12.27 -13.03
CA LEU A 310 0.22 -13.06 -12.62
C LEU A 310 0.46 -13.71 -11.25
N THR A 311 -0.60 -13.91 -10.49
CA THR A 311 -0.55 -14.65 -9.23
C THR A 311 -1.79 -15.51 -9.04
N LYS A 312 -1.64 -16.67 -8.39
CA LYS A 312 -2.75 -17.51 -7.97
C LYS A 312 -3.48 -16.87 -6.79
N VAL A 313 -4.80 -16.74 -6.92
CA VAL A 313 -5.67 -16.31 -5.82
C VAL A 313 -6.28 -17.50 -5.10
N SER A 314 -6.81 -18.46 -5.86
CA SER A 314 -7.50 -19.64 -5.31
C SER A 314 -7.67 -20.74 -6.36
N GLY A 315 -7.86 -21.98 -5.90
CA GLY A 315 -8.08 -23.14 -6.77
C GLY A 315 -6.93 -24.15 -6.71
N GLY A 316 -7.10 -25.28 -7.41
CA GLY A 316 -6.23 -26.44 -7.27
C GLY A 316 -6.69 -27.39 -6.15
N GLY A 317 -5.79 -28.25 -5.69
CA GLY A 317 -6.06 -29.31 -4.73
C GLY A 317 -6.83 -30.49 -5.33
N TYR A 318 -7.39 -31.33 -4.46
CA TYR A 318 -8.16 -32.48 -4.90
C TYR A 318 -9.49 -32.05 -5.54
N THR A 319 -9.71 -32.50 -6.77
CA THR A 319 -10.98 -32.40 -7.48
C THR A 319 -11.25 -33.76 -8.12
N PRO A 320 -12.32 -34.48 -7.70
CA PRO A 320 -12.63 -35.77 -8.30
C PRO A 320 -12.79 -35.66 -9.82
N ALA A 321 -12.33 -36.68 -10.54
CA ALA A 321 -12.49 -36.74 -11.99
C ALA A 321 -13.96 -36.50 -12.39
N GLY A 322 -14.17 -35.64 -13.40
CA GLY A 322 -15.50 -35.24 -13.86
C GLY A 322 -16.22 -34.19 -13.00
N SER A 323 -15.66 -33.77 -11.85
CA SER A 323 -16.20 -32.67 -11.04
C SER A 323 -15.66 -31.32 -11.51
N ARG A 324 -16.40 -30.25 -11.25
CA ARG A 324 -15.97 -28.88 -11.56
C ARG A 324 -15.18 -28.29 -10.40
N THR A 325 -14.13 -27.54 -10.72
CA THR A 325 -13.39 -26.68 -9.80
C THR A 325 -13.15 -25.31 -10.44
N GLU A 326 -13.00 -24.27 -9.62
CA GLU A 326 -12.69 -22.91 -10.07
C GLU A 326 -11.22 -22.60 -9.81
N LEU A 327 -10.54 -22.11 -10.85
CA LEU A 327 -9.16 -21.67 -10.81
C LEU A 327 -9.15 -20.16 -11.02
N VAL A 328 -8.59 -19.43 -10.07
CA VAL A 328 -8.61 -17.96 -10.06
C VAL A 328 -7.18 -17.43 -10.10
N ALA A 329 -6.85 -16.76 -11.20
CA ALA A 329 -5.61 -16.00 -11.36
C ALA A 329 -5.92 -14.50 -11.27
N GLN A 330 -4.96 -13.71 -10.81
CA GLN A 330 -5.04 -12.25 -10.80
C GLN A 330 -3.88 -11.66 -11.57
N ALA A 331 -4.17 -10.72 -12.48
CA ALA A 331 -3.17 -9.88 -13.11
C ALA A 331 -2.92 -8.66 -12.22
N ARG A 332 -1.64 -8.36 -11.98
CA ARG A 332 -1.20 -7.21 -11.20
C ARG A 332 -0.19 -6.39 -11.98
N ASP A 333 -0.21 -5.08 -11.77
CA ASP A 333 0.82 -4.18 -12.30
C ASP A 333 2.11 -4.22 -11.47
N ALA A 334 3.12 -3.44 -11.88
CA ALA A 334 4.41 -3.34 -11.21
C ALA A 334 4.32 -2.84 -9.74
N TYR A 335 3.24 -2.16 -9.37
CA TYR A 335 2.97 -1.65 -8.02
C TYR A 335 2.05 -2.59 -7.23
N ASN A 336 1.83 -3.81 -7.72
CA ASN A 336 0.98 -4.85 -7.15
C ASN A 336 -0.53 -4.56 -7.20
N ALA A 337 -0.99 -3.47 -7.82
CA ALA A 337 -2.42 -3.19 -7.92
C ALA A 337 -3.06 -4.10 -8.99
N PRO A 338 -4.33 -4.50 -8.81
CA PRO A 338 -5.03 -5.35 -9.78
C PRO A 338 -5.25 -4.64 -11.12
N THR A 339 -5.10 -5.37 -12.23
CA THR A 339 -5.30 -4.81 -13.59
C THR A 339 -6.47 -5.47 -14.31
N SER A 340 -7.45 -4.67 -14.71
CA SER A 340 -8.64 -5.09 -15.46
C SER A 340 -8.35 -5.20 -16.97
N GLY A 341 -9.15 -6.00 -17.69
CA GLY A 341 -9.10 -6.07 -19.15
C GLY A 341 -7.97 -6.93 -19.72
N VAL A 342 -7.24 -7.68 -18.88
CA VAL A 342 -6.11 -8.52 -19.27
C VAL A 342 -6.62 -9.90 -19.69
N PRO A 343 -6.31 -10.40 -20.91
CA PRO A 343 -6.72 -11.73 -21.34
C PRO A 343 -5.80 -12.82 -20.77
N ILE A 344 -6.29 -13.62 -19.82
CA ILE A 344 -5.52 -14.73 -19.23
C ILE A 344 -5.95 -16.04 -19.88
N THR A 345 -5.00 -16.79 -20.43
CA THR A 345 -5.22 -18.11 -21.03
C THR A 345 -4.88 -19.20 -20.04
N PHE A 346 -5.88 -20.00 -19.68
CA PHE A 346 -5.70 -21.22 -18.89
C PHE A 346 -5.48 -22.39 -19.83
N SER A 347 -4.55 -23.29 -19.49
CA SER A 347 -4.17 -24.45 -20.29
C SER A 347 -3.91 -25.66 -19.39
N ALA A 348 -4.53 -26.79 -19.74
CA ALA A 348 -4.39 -28.04 -19.01
C ALA A 348 -3.98 -29.17 -19.96
N PRO A 349 -2.98 -30.01 -19.61
CA PRO A 349 -2.56 -31.13 -20.44
C PRO A 349 -3.57 -32.30 -20.46
N SER A 350 -4.48 -32.34 -19.49
CA SER A 350 -5.54 -33.33 -19.35
C SER A 350 -6.79 -32.66 -18.76
N GLY A 351 -7.98 -33.24 -18.92
CA GLY A 351 -9.25 -32.61 -18.54
C GLY A 351 -9.78 -31.58 -19.55
N THR A 352 -10.81 -30.85 -19.17
CA THR A 352 -11.48 -29.87 -20.04
C THR A 352 -11.94 -28.64 -19.26
N PHE A 353 -11.95 -27.49 -19.91
CA PHE A 353 -12.63 -26.28 -19.42
C PHE A 353 -14.11 -26.29 -19.83
N VAL A 354 -14.88 -25.28 -19.40
CA VAL A 354 -16.34 -25.18 -19.64
C VAL A 354 -16.77 -25.15 -21.10
N ASP A 355 -15.88 -24.76 -22.02
CA ASP A 355 -16.10 -24.81 -23.47
C ASP A 355 -15.80 -26.21 -24.07
N GLY A 356 -15.36 -27.16 -23.25
CA GLY A 356 -14.93 -28.49 -23.66
C GLY A 356 -13.50 -28.55 -24.21
N GLY A 357 -12.78 -27.44 -24.24
CA GLY A 357 -11.40 -27.34 -24.72
C GLY A 357 -10.36 -27.69 -23.66
N SER A 358 -9.12 -27.91 -24.10
CA SER A 358 -7.94 -28.01 -23.22
C SER A 358 -7.36 -26.66 -22.83
N THR A 359 -7.91 -25.56 -23.37
CA THR A 359 -7.55 -24.19 -23.04
C THR A 359 -8.79 -23.31 -23.01
N VAL A 360 -8.78 -22.26 -22.19
CA VAL A 360 -9.81 -21.21 -22.18
C VAL A 360 -9.18 -19.87 -21.89
N THR A 361 -9.62 -18.81 -22.56
CA THR A 361 -9.16 -17.44 -22.28
C THR A 361 -10.26 -16.66 -21.56
N VAL A 362 -9.91 -16.06 -20.43
CA VAL A 362 -10.82 -15.27 -19.59
C VAL A 362 -10.18 -13.90 -19.35
N THR A 363 -10.93 -12.83 -19.64
CA THR A 363 -10.48 -11.45 -19.40
C THR A 363 -10.69 -11.07 -17.94
N THR A 364 -9.71 -10.39 -17.34
CA THR A 364 -9.80 -9.95 -15.95
C THR A 364 -10.89 -8.89 -15.74
N GLY A 365 -11.60 -9.00 -14.62
CA GLY A 365 -12.59 -8.01 -14.17
C GLY A 365 -11.96 -6.80 -13.46
N PRO A 366 -12.78 -5.91 -12.86
CA PRO A 366 -12.31 -4.71 -12.15
C PRO A 366 -11.38 -4.99 -10.96
N ASP A 367 -11.43 -6.19 -10.39
CA ASP A 367 -10.55 -6.65 -9.31
C ASP A 367 -9.28 -7.35 -9.84
N GLY A 368 -9.05 -7.29 -11.16
CA GLY A 368 -7.92 -7.91 -11.84
C GLY A 368 -7.97 -9.43 -11.90
N ARG A 369 -9.10 -10.07 -11.54
CA ARG A 369 -9.21 -11.54 -11.48
C ARG A 369 -9.83 -12.13 -12.73
N ALA A 370 -9.29 -13.27 -13.15
CA ALA A 370 -9.86 -14.15 -14.16
C ALA A 370 -10.17 -15.50 -13.52
N THR A 371 -11.40 -15.99 -13.69
CA THR A 371 -11.85 -17.27 -13.12
C THR A 371 -12.15 -18.26 -14.24
N ALA A 372 -11.47 -19.40 -14.25
CA ALA A 372 -11.72 -20.50 -15.17
C ALA A 372 -12.30 -21.70 -14.43
N THR A 373 -13.39 -22.27 -14.95
CA THR A 373 -13.95 -23.52 -14.44
C THR A 373 -13.33 -24.70 -15.18
N TYR A 374 -12.65 -25.57 -14.44
CA TYR A 374 -11.92 -26.73 -14.94
C TYR A 374 -12.54 -28.05 -14.47
N VAL A 375 -12.48 -29.07 -15.31
CA VAL A 375 -12.96 -30.43 -15.04
C VAL A 375 -11.83 -31.42 -15.33
N PRO A 376 -11.25 -32.08 -14.32
CA PRO A 376 -10.17 -33.02 -14.54
C PRO A 376 -10.70 -34.33 -15.16
N ALA A 377 -9.89 -34.93 -16.03
CA ALA A 377 -10.20 -36.20 -16.66
C ALA A 377 -9.95 -37.39 -15.72
N SER A 378 -10.66 -38.51 -15.96
CA SER A 378 -10.40 -39.77 -15.28
C SER A 378 -9.03 -40.34 -15.65
N GLY A 379 -8.32 -40.92 -14.68
CA GLY A 379 -7.07 -41.66 -14.91
C GLY A 379 -5.79 -40.82 -14.91
N THR A 380 -5.86 -39.52 -14.63
CA THR A 380 -4.69 -38.66 -14.43
C THR A 380 -4.59 -38.25 -12.96
N ALA A 381 -3.57 -38.73 -12.25
CA ALA A 381 -3.45 -38.52 -10.80
C ALA A 381 -3.28 -37.03 -10.44
N ASN A 382 -2.35 -36.34 -11.10
CA ASN A 382 -2.07 -34.91 -10.89
C ASN A 382 -2.04 -34.20 -12.25
N VAL A 383 -2.68 -33.04 -12.31
CA VAL A 383 -2.71 -32.15 -13.47
C VAL A 383 -2.26 -30.77 -13.02
N GLU A 384 -1.13 -30.31 -13.53
CA GLU A 384 -0.73 -28.91 -13.42
C GLU A 384 -1.49 -28.14 -14.50
N VAL A 385 -2.44 -27.31 -14.07
CA VAL A 385 -3.11 -26.35 -14.95
C VAL A 385 -2.33 -25.05 -14.90
N SER A 386 -1.96 -24.49 -16.05
CA SER A 386 -1.26 -23.21 -16.13
C SER A 386 -2.22 -22.09 -16.49
N ALA A 387 -1.99 -20.89 -15.97
CA ALA A 387 -2.57 -19.65 -16.47
C ALA A 387 -1.45 -18.72 -16.92
N SER A 388 -1.58 -18.15 -18.12
CA SER A 388 -0.55 -17.28 -18.69
C SER A 388 -1.13 -16.13 -19.53
N SER A 389 -0.39 -15.03 -19.60
CA SER A 389 -0.69 -13.89 -20.47
C SER A 389 0.62 -13.26 -20.93
N GLU A 390 0.70 -12.79 -22.17
CA GLU A 390 1.81 -11.95 -22.63
C GLU A 390 1.55 -10.52 -22.15
N LEU A 391 2.37 -10.01 -21.23
CA LEU A 391 2.20 -8.74 -20.54
C LEU A 391 3.29 -7.72 -20.92
N ASP A 392 4.48 -8.18 -21.27
CA ASP A 392 5.62 -7.33 -21.65
C ASP A 392 5.75 -7.07 -23.16
N GLY A 393 4.90 -7.71 -23.97
CA GLY A 393 4.90 -7.62 -25.44
C GLY A 393 6.09 -8.35 -26.11
N ALA A 394 6.82 -9.16 -25.35
CA ALA A 394 7.84 -10.06 -25.87
C ALA A 394 7.20 -11.41 -26.24
N SER A 395 7.69 -12.04 -27.31
CA SER A 395 7.13 -13.32 -27.75
C SER A 395 7.30 -14.41 -26.69
N GLY A 396 6.19 -15.01 -26.29
CA GLY A 396 6.14 -16.05 -25.26
C GLY A 396 5.61 -15.48 -23.95
N THR A 397 5.79 -16.22 -22.86
CA THR A 397 5.58 -15.66 -21.52
C THR A 397 6.76 -16.05 -20.62
N SER A 398 7.08 -15.20 -19.68
CA SER A 398 8.09 -15.37 -18.63
C SER A 398 7.53 -16.15 -17.42
N GLU A 399 8.32 -16.34 -16.36
CA GLU A 399 7.83 -16.95 -15.11
C GLU A 399 6.82 -16.04 -14.42
N ALA A 400 7.10 -14.74 -14.30
CA ALA A 400 6.20 -13.75 -13.70
C ALA A 400 4.84 -13.64 -14.44
N GLU A 401 4.80 -14.00 -15.72
CA GLU A 401 3.61 -13.98 -16.55
C GLU A 401 2.82 -15.30 -16.52
N ARG A 402 3.17 -16.21 -15.60
CA ARG A 402 2.52 -17.49 -15.41
C ARG A 402 2.20 -17.73 -13.94
N THR A 403 1.16 -18.51 -13.70
CA THR A 403 0.89 -19.15 -12.41
C THR A 403 0.35 -20.55 -12.67
N THR A 404 0.51 -21.46 -11.71
CA THR A 404 0.07 -22.85 -11.85
C THR A 404 -0.89 -23.27 -10.74
N PHE A 405 -1.78 -24.20 -11.10
CA PHE A 405 -2.75 -24.80 -10.22
C PHE A 405 -2.56 -26.32 -10.27
N ASP A 406 -2.08 -26.88 -9.17
CA ASP A 406 -1.98 -28.33 -9.02
C ASP A 406 -3.37 -28.90 -8.70
N VAL A 407 -3.96 -29.64 -9.64
CA VAL A 407 -5.24 -30.34 -9.46
C VAL A 407 -4.99 -31.83 -9.35
N SER A 408 -5.43 -32.45 -8.27
CA SER A 408 -5.29 -33.90 -8.08
C SER A 408 -6.63 -34.62 -8.20
N THR A 409 -6.68 -35.77 -8.87
CA THR A 409 -7.88 -36.64 -8.93
C THR A 409 -7.73 -37.90 -8.06
N VAL A 410 -6.55 -38.13 -7.51
CA VAL A 410 -6.22 -39.31 -6.71
C VAL A 410 -5.88 -38.86 -5.29
N LEU A 411 -6.40 -39.59 -4.30
CA LEU A 411 -6.06 -39.40 -2.90
C LEU A 411 -4.85 -40.29 -2.58
N THR A 412 -3.67 -39.69 -2.44
CA THR A 412 -2.45 -40.38 -2.00
C THR A 412 -2.20 -40.10 -0.52
N THR A 413 -2.54 -41.06 0.34
CA THR A 413 -2.40 -40.94 1.81
C THR A 413 -1.08 -41.53 2.31
N GLY A 414 0.08 -41.02 1.89
CA GLY A 414 1.37 -41.57 2.36
C GLY A 414 2.54 -40.60 2.29
N GLY A 415 3.24 -40.44 3.42
CA GLY A 415 4.52 -39.74 3.55
C GLY A 415 5.66 -40.57 2.96
N GLY A 416 5.98 -40.29 1.72
CA GLY A 416 7.24 -40.65 1.08
C GLY A 416 7.71 -39.43 0.30
N ASP A 417 9.02 -39.24 0.19
CA ASP A 417 9.67 -38.05 -0.40
C ASP A 417 9.42 -37.87 -1.93
N ASP A 418 8.33 -38.43 -2.46
CA ASP A 418 7.91 -38.29 -3.84
C ASP A 418 6.82 -37.22 -3.98
N ALA A 419 6.97 -36.37 -4.99
CA ALA A 419 6.16 -35.20 -5.33
C ALA A 419 4.68 -35.52 -5.65
N GLY A 420 3.91 -35.92 -4.64
CA GLY A 420 2.53 -36.37 -4.79
C GLY A 420 1.70 -36.37 -3.51
N GLU A 421 2.01 -35.54 -2.52
CA GLU A 421 1.16 -35.39 -1.34
C GLU A 421 -0.08 -34.50 -1.68
N PRO A 422 -1.31 -34.96 -1.40
CA PRO A 422 -2.54 -34.20 -1.65
C PRO A 422 -2.75 -33.08 -0.62
N ASN A 423 -1.90 -33.01 0.40
CA ASN A 423 -1.92 -32.04 1.47
C ASN A 423 -0.97 -30.87 1.15
N PRO A 424 -1.33 -29.63 1.52
CA PRO A 424 -0.42 -28.50 1.46
C PRO A 424 0.90 -28.83 2.14
N ARG A 425 2.01 -28.58 1.44
CA ARG A 425 3.37 -28.71 1.97
C ARG A 425 4.19 -27.50 1.58
N GLU A 426 4.00 -26.42 2.34
CA GLU A 426 4.78 -25.19 2.21
C GLU A 426 6.05 -25.26 3.05
N SER A 427 7.09 -24.51 2.68
CA SER A 427 8.31 -24.41 3.49
C SER A 427 8.09 -23.66 4.81
N ASP A 428 7.04 -22.82 4.87
CA ASP A 428 6.64 -22.04 6.03
C ASP A 428 5.11 -22.02 6.15
N GLY A 429 4.58 -23.00 6.89
CA GLY A 429 3.15 -23.26 6.99
C GLY A 429 2.89 -24.65 7.59
N PRO A 430 1.76 -24.86 8.29
CA PRO A 430 1.39 -26.18 8.78
C PRO A 430 1.13 -27.16 7.63
N TYR A 431 1.88 -28.25 7.60
CA TYR A 431 1.64 -29.39 6.70
C TYR A 431 1.24 -30.62 7.49
N LEU A 432 0.43 -31.50 6.91
CA LEU A 432 0.03 -32.74 7.57
C LEU A 432 1.22 -33.72 7.57
N SER A 433 1.79 -33.97 8.74
CA SER A 433 2.96 -34.83 8.93
C SER A 433 2.61 -36.30 9.13
N SER A 434 1.52 -36.60 9.84
CA SER A 434 1.06 -37.98 10.03
C SER A 434 -0.40 -38.04 10.45
N VAL A 435 -1.03 -39.18 10.22
CA VAL A 435 -2.37 -39.48 10.74
C VAL A 435 -2.32 -40.84 11.40
N THR A 436 -2.75 -40.91 12.65
CA THR A 436 -2.89 -42.16 13.39
C THR A 436 -4.35 -42.43 13.70
N PHE A 437 -4.69 -43.71 13.70
CA PHE A 437 -6.01 -44.18 14.08
C PHE A 437 -5.97 -44.65 15.53
N VAL A 438 -6.90 -44.16 16.36
CA VAL A 438 -6.91 -44.45 17.79
C VAL A 438 -8.20 -45.15 18.19
N ASN A 439 -8.04 -46.27 18.90
CA ASN A 439 -9.14 -47.01 19.51
C ASN A 439 -9.33 -46.55 20.96
N GLY A 440 -10.47 -45.92 21.25
CA GLY A 440 -10.86 -45.50 22.59
C GLY A 440 -11.44 -46.64 23.44
N TRP A 441 -11.60 -46.37 24.75
CA TRP A 441 -11.95 -47.39 25.75
C TRP A 441 -13.38 -47.95 25.67
N ASN A 442 -14.27 -47.36 24.87
CA ASN A 442 -15.68 -47.75 24.74
C ASN A 442 -16.10 -48.12 23.30
N GLY A 443 -15.14 -48.49 22.45
CA GLY A 443 -15.40 -48.73 21.03
C GLY A 443 -15.51 -47.46 20.18
N ASN A 444 -15.36 -46.28 20.79
CA ASN A 444 -15.21 -45.02 20.08
C ASN A 444 -13.86 -44.97 19.36
N LYS A 445 -13.83 -44.47 18.13
CA LYS A 445 -12.62 -44.44 17.30
C LYS A 445 -12.48 -43.06 16.67
N TRP A 446 -11.26 -42.57 16.58
CA TRP A 446 -10.99 -41.24 16.01
C TRP A 446 -9.67 -41.20 15.27
N PHE A 447 -9.48 -40.12 14.51
CA PHE A 447 -8.20 -39.80 13.88
C PHE A 447 -7.42 -38.83 14.77
N GLU A 448 -6.13 -39.07 14.91
CA GLU A 448 -5.17 -38.09 15.41
C GLU A 448 -4.29 -37.64 14.25
N ALA A 449 -4.48 -36.39 13.83
CA ALA A 449 -3.75 -35.79 12.73
C ALA A 449 -2.65 -34.89 13.29
N THR A 450 -1.39 -35.22 13.01
CA THR A 450 -0.23 -34.42 13.42
C THR A 450 0.19 -33.52 12.29
N PHE A 451 0.19 -32.22 12.57
CA PHE A 451 0.64 -31.17 11.69
C PHE A 451 2.00 -30.65 12.16
N ALA A 452 2.90 -30.43 11.22
CA ALA A 452 4.21 -29.86 11.47
C ALA A 452 4.32 -28.51 10.75
N ASN A 453 4.98 -27.55 11.37
CA ASN A 453 5.50 -26.36 10.70
C ASN A 453 7.02 -26.49 10.67
N ALA A 454 7.61 -26.46 9.48
CA ALA A 454 9.06 -26.47 9.30
C ALA A 454 9.66 -25.05 9.27
N GLY A 455 8.86 -24.04 8.97
CA GLY A 455 9.30 -22.65 8.82
C GLY A 455 9.40 -21.89 10.15
N SER A 456 9.89 -20.66 10.07
CA SER A 456 10.00 -19.74 11.22
C SER A 456 8.73 -18.94 11.48
N GLY A 457 7.78 -18.91 10.54
CA GLY A 457 6.55 -18.14 10.61
C GLY A 457 5.60 -18.60 11.73
N THR A 458 4.63 -17.73 12.04
CA THR A 458 3.56 -18.03 12.99
C THR A 458 2.23 -18.09 12.27
N HIS A 459 1.60 -19.26 12.31
CA HIS A 459 0.37 -19.55 11.59
C HIS A 459 -0.73 -19.93 12.59
N THR A 460 -1.90 -19.30 12.52
CA THR A 460 -2.98 -19.54 13.51
C THR A 460 -4.29 -19.90 12.83
N TRP A 461 -4.78 -21.12 13.06
CA TRP A 461 -6.11 -21.55 12.65
C TRP A 461 -7.17 -21.00 13.60
N VAL A 462 -8.24 -20.43 13.04
CA VAL A 462 -9.34 -19.80 13.81
C VAL A 462 -10.70 -20.43 13.54
N SER A 463 -10.90 -21.07 12.39
CA SER A 463 -12.13 -21.81 12.07
C SER A 463 -11.82 -23.00 11.17
N ALA A 464 -12.67 -24.02 11.20
CA ALA A 464 -12.55 -25.19 10.35
C ALA A 464 -13.91 -25.61 9.80
N ARG A 465 -13.93 -26.39 8.72
CA ARG A 465 -15.14 -27.08 8.23
C ARG A 465 -14.82 -28.49 7.78
N LEU A 466 -15.82 -29.37 7.88
CA LEU A 466 -15.77 -30.71 7.31
C LEU A 466 -16.34 -30.66 5.88
N ALA A 467 -15.45 -30.64 4.88
CA ALA A 467 -15.85 -30.57 3.49
C ALA A 467 -16.38 -31.92 2.97
N PHE A 468 -15.80 -33.03 3.45
CA PHE A 468 -16.12 -34.36 2.96
C PHE A 468 -15.72 -35.44 3.96
N TYR A 469 -16.44 -36.57 3.94
CA TYR A 469 -16.09 -37.79 4.66
C TYR A 469 -16.34 -38.98 3.73
N ASN A 470 -15.42 -39.93 3.73
CA ASN A 470 -15.50 -41.19 3.00
C ASN A 470 -15.26 -42.36 3.94
N LYS A 471 -16.04 -43.42 3.75
CA LYS A 471 -15.95 -44.66 4.52
C LYS A 471 -15.54 -45.83 3.61
N GLN A 472 -14.51 -46.58 3.98
CA GLN A 472 -14.02 -47.72 3.20
C GLN A 472 -14.88 -48.98 3.45
N VAL A 473 -15.99 -49.06 2.69
CA VAL A 473 -16.80 -50.25 2.34
C VAL A 473 -17.93 -50.71 3.31
N ASN A 474 -19.15 -50.20 3.07
CA ASN A 474 -20.38 -50.92 2.64
C ASN A 474 -21.39 -49.81 2.28
N PRO A 475 -22.06 -49.78 1.11
CA PRO A 475 -23.00 -48.70 0.75
C PRO A 475 -24.18 -48.53 1.72
N ALA A 476 -24.40 -49.53 2.59
CA ALA A 476 -25.39 -49.52 3.65
C ALA A 476 -24.93 -48.83 4.94
N ASP A 477 -23.64 -48.50 5.07
CA ASP A 477 -23.11 -47.82 6.25
C ASP A 477 -23.46 -46.32 6.20
N GLN A 478 -24.07 -45.83 7.27
CA GLN A 478 -24.37 -44.41 7.43
C GLN A 478 -23.05 -43.63 7.55
N LEU A 479 -22.91 -42.57 6.75
CA LEU A 479 -21.82 -41.58 6.91
C LEU A 479 -22.03 -40.80 8.22
N PRO A 480 -20.95 -40.37 8.89
CA PRO A 480 -21.09 -39.50 10.04
C PRO A 480 -21.73 -38.17 9.61
N GLU A 481 -22.70 -37.70 10.38
CA GLU A 481 -23.36 -36.40 10.15
C GLU A 481 -22.44 -35.23 10.51
N TYR A 482 -21.46 -35.47 11.37
CA TYR A 482 -20.49 -34.49 11.82
C TYR A 482 -19.15 -35.13 12.21
N VAL A 483 -18.13 -34.29 12.36
CA VAL A 483 -16.89 -34.62 13.06
C VAL A 483 -16.64 -33.58 14.14
N ASP A 484 -16.47 -34.03 15.39
CA ASP A 484 -16.03 -33.18 16.47
C ASP A 484 -14.51 -32.97 16.37
N PHE A 485 -14.11 -31.72 16.13
CA PHE A 485 -12.73 -31.28 15.97
C PHE A 485 -12.15 -30.81 17.31
N TYR A 486 -11.12 -31.49 17.80
CA TYR A 486 -10.44 -31.21 19.06
C TYR A 486 -9.07 -30.60 18.80
N ALA A 487 -8.79 -29.45 19.41
CA ALA A 487 -7.53 -28.72 19.22
C ALA A 487 -6.28 -29.43 19.77
N SER A 488 -6.44 -30.49 20.54
CA SER A 488 -5.37 -31.42 20.90
C SER A 488 -5.93 -32.84 21.09
N ALA A 489 -5.06 -33.84 21.06
CA ALA A 489 -5.42 -35.24 21.37
C ALA A 489 -6.05 -35.42 22.76
N THR A 490 -5.76 -34.52 23.71
CA THR A 490 -6.24 -34.58 25.11
C THR A 490 -7.31 -33.54 25.44
N ALA A 491 -7.77 -32.75 24.47
CA ALA A 491 -8.76 -31.71 24.71
C ALA A 491 -10.09 -32.30 25.16
N ALA A 492 -10.72 -31.68 26.17
CA ALA A 492 -11.99 -32.14 26.74
C ALA A 492 -13.21 -31.73 25.90
N THR A 493 -13.09 -30.68 25.08
CA THR A 493 -14.18 -30.12 24.28
C THR A 493 -13.73 -29.97 22.82
N GLY A 494 -14.58 -30.42 21.89
CA GLY A 494 -14.38 -30.26 20.46
C GLY A 494 -15.36 -29.26 19.84
N THR A 495 -15.03 -28.78 18.66
CA THR A 495 -15.91 -27.97 17.79
C THR A 495 -16.61 -28.90 16.83
N ARG A 496 -17.95 -28.89 16.81
CA ARG A 496 -18.72 -29.77 15.93
C ARG A 496 -18.69 -29.24 14.50
N LEU A 497 -18.18 -30.04 13.56
CA LEU A 497 -18.15 -29.71 12.14
C LEU A 497 -19.18 -30.58 11.41
N GLU A 498 -20.29 -30.00 10.98
CA GLU A 498 -21.30 -30.72 10.19
C GLU A 498 -20.73 -31.13 8.82
N LEU A 499 -21.08 -32.32 8.35
CA LEU A 499 -20.66 -32.81 7.05
C LEU A 499 -21.18 -31.89 5.94
N ARG A 500 -20.25 -31.27 5.19
CA ARG A 500 -20.52 -30.23 4.18
C ARG A 500 -21.14 -28.96 4.75
N GLY A 501 -20.96 -28.73 6.05
CA GLY A 501 -21.38 -27.52 6.75
C GLY A 501 -20.50 -26.30 6.45
N PRO A 502 -20.88 -25.12 6.98
CA PRO A 502 -20.07 -23.90 6.89
C PRO A 502 -18.78 -24.00 7.73
N TYR A 503 -17.95 -22.95 7.67
CA TYR A 503 -16.83 -22.79 8.60
C TYR A 503 -17.34 -22.50 10.02
N GLU A 504 -16.93 -23.34 10.95
CA GLU A 504 -17.23 -23.21 12.38
C GLU A 504 -16.03 -22.64 13.13
N PRO A 505 -16.21 -21.62 13.98
CA PRO A 505 -15.14 -21.09 14.83
C PRO A 505 -14.60 -22.16 15.78
N LEU A 506 -13.28 -22.31 15.84
CA LEU A 506 -12.65 -23.24 16.78
C LEU A 506 -12.79 -22.71 18.20
N GLY A 507 -13.16 -23.58 19.14
CA GLY A 507 -13.27 -23.22 20.57
C GLY A 507 -11.97 -22.67 21.20
N ALA A 508 -10.82 -22.98 20.59
CA ALA A 508 -9.54 -22.33 20.87
C ALA A 508 -8.71 -22.26 19.57
N PRO A 509 -8.06 -21.12 19.25
CA PRO A 509 -7.16 -21.02 18.11
C PRO A 509 -5.98 -21.99 18.20
N ILE A 510 -5.53 -22.50 17.06
CA ILE A 510 -4.39 -23.42 16.97
C ILE A 510 -3.25 -22.70 16.28
N THR A 511 -2.27 -22.28 17.09
CA THR A 511 -1.08 -21.59 16.61
C THR A 511 0.09 -22.55 16.44
N PHE A 512 0.79 -22.42 15.31
CA PHE A 512 2.06 -23.05 14.96
C PHE A 512 3.11 -21.95 14.87
N SER A 513 4.02 -21.87 15.84
CA SER A 513 5.03 -20.81 15.92
C SER A 513 6.43 -21.38 15.72
N GLY A 514 7.11 -20.94 14.66
CA GLY A 514 8.38 -21.51 14.25
C GLY A 514 8.30 -23.02 14.03
N THR A 515 9.45 -23.69 14.11
CA THR A 515 9.52 -25.13 13.93
C THR A 515 8.78 -25.85 15.07
N SER A 516 7.59 -26.36 14.77
CA SER A 516 6.67 -26.88 15.78
C SER A 516 5.83 -28.02 15.23
N THR A 517 5.29 -28.85 16.12
CA THR A 517 4.35 -29.93 15.77
C THR A 517 3.14 -29.88 16.70
N ARG A 518 1.94 -30.10 16.15
CA ARG A 518 0.70 -30.20 16.93
C ARG A 518 -0.17 -31.31 16.39
N THR A 519 -0.77 -32.05 17.31
CA THR A 519 -1.71 -33.14 16.98
C THR A 519 -3.12 -32.71 17.34
N VAL A 520 -4.03 -32.75 16.38
CA VAL A 520 -5.47 -32.54 16.58
C VAL A 520 -6.20 -33.89 16.56
N ARG A 521 -7.34 -33.95 17.23
CA ARG A 521 -8.20 -35.14 17.24
C ARG A 521 -9.48 -34.86 16.46
N LEU A 522 -9.87 -35.78 15.59
CA LEU A 522 -11.07 -35.69 14.75
C LEU A 522 -11.94 -36.91 15.04
N ASP A 523 -13.04 -36.68 15.74
CA ASP A 523 -13.94 -37.72 16.24
C ASP A 523 -15.28 -37.68 15.49
N PRO A 524 -15.57 -38.64 14.61
CA PRO A 524 -16.84 -38.72 13.88
C PRO A 524 -18.02 -39.23 14.74
N GLY A 525 -17.85 -39.36 16.05
CA GLY A 525 -18.92 -39.72 16.97
C GLY A 525 -19.09 -41.22 17.16
N GLN A 526 -20.24 -41.64 17.72
CA GLN A 526 -20.46 -43.04 18.09
C GLN A 526 -20.72 -43.93 16.86
N ALA A 527 -20.41 -45.23 16.98
CA ALA A 527 -20.62 -46.21 15.91
C ALA A 527 -22.06 -46.25 15.37
N ASN A 528 -23.07 -46.04 16.24
CA ASN A 528 -24.49 -46.01 15.87
C ASN A 528 -24.91 -44.74 15.11
N GLU A 529 -24.05 -43.73 15.05
CA GLU A 529 -24.23 -42.46 14.34
C GLU A 529 -23.31 -42.37 13.11
N GLY A 530 -22.75 -43.51 12.67
CA GLY A 530 -21.83 -43.59 11.52
C GLY A 530 -20.35 -43.49 11.88
N GLY A 531 -19.99 -43.17 13.13
CA GLY A 531 -18.62 -42.92 13.60
C GLY A 531 -17.73 -44.15 13.83
N ASP A 532 -18.09 -45.33 13.32
CA ASP A 532 -17.18 -46.47 13.28
C ASP A 532 -16.08 -46.22 12.24
N VAL A 533 -14.99 -45.58 12.67
CA VAL A 533 -13.83 -45.31 11.81
C VAL A 533 -13.14 -46.62 11.46
N GLN A 534 -12.84 -46.80 10.19
CA GLN A 534 -12.11 -47.96 9.69
C GLN A 534 -10.84 -47.55 8.96
N SER A 535 -9.92 -48.51 8.82
CA SER A 535 -8.75 -48.30 7.98
C SER A 535 -9.20 -47.99 6.56
N GLY A 536 -8.61 -46.93 5.98
CA GLY A 536 -8.94 -46.38 4.66
C GLY A 536 -10.18 -45.49 4.62
N ASP A 537 -10.84 -45.23 5.76
CA ASP A 537 -11.68 -44.04 5.89
C ASP A 537 -10.80 -42.79 5.76
N PHE A 538 -11.37 -41.74 5.18
CA PHE A 538 -10.72 -40.44 5.15
C PHE A 538 -11.75 -39.31 5.21
N MET A 539 -11.29 -38.15 5.63
CA MET A 539 -12.05 -36.91 5.61
C MET A 539 -11.24 -35.77 5.02
N VAL A 540 -11.96 -34.74 4.59
CA VAL A 540 -11.39 -33.51 4.10
C VAL A 540 -11.81 -32.39 5.03
N ILE A 541 -10.83 -31.77 5.67
CA ILE A 541 -11.04 -30.60 6.51
C ILE A 541 -10.47 -29.38 5.81
N SER A 542 -11.20 -28.28 5.80
CA SER A 542 -10.63 -26.98 5.42
C SER A 542 -10.49 -26.14 6.67
N VAL A 543 -9.37 -25.44 6.80
CA VAL A 543 -9.10 -24.50 7.89
C VAL A 543 -9.01 -23.10 7.32
N LYS A 544 -9.36 -22.12 8.14
CA LYS A 544 -9.14 -20.70 7.85
C LYS A 544 -8.18 -20.13 8.87
N TYR A 545 -7.20 -19.39 8.38
CA TYR A 545 -6.20 -18.70 9.19
C TYR A 545 -6.71 -17.34 9.67
N ALA A 546 -6.04 -16.80 10.68
CA ALA A 546 -6.34 -15.48 11.23
C ALA A 546 -6.20 -14.36 10.18
N ASP A 547 -5.32 -14.53 9.18
CA ASP A 547 -5.12 -13.61 8.05
C ASP A 547 -6.19 -13.71 6.95
N GLY A 548 -7.10 -14.68 7.06
CA GLY A 548 -8.19 -14.90 6.11
C GLY A 548 -7.89 -15.92 5.00
N SER A 549 -6.64 -16.37 4.86
CA SER A 549 -6.27 -17.47 3.95
C SER A 549 -6.91 -18.80 4.39
N THR A 550 -6.92 -19.78 3.50
CA THR A 550 -7.52 -21.10 3.77
C THR A 550 -6.69 -22.23 3.20
N ASP A 551 -6.51 -23.27 3.99
CA ASP A 551 -5.92 -24.54 3.56
C ASP A 551 -6.92 -25.68 3.64
N THR A 552 -6.69 -26.72 2.86
CA THR A 552 -7.50 -27.94 2.88
C THR A 552 -6.61 -29.16 3.04
N TYR A 553 -6.93 -29.97 4.04
CA TYR A 553 -6.19 -31.18 4.39
C TYR A 553 -7.05 -32.43 4.22
N PHE A 554 -6.44 -33.42 3.61
CA PHE A 554 -6.87 -34.81 3.50
C PHE A 554 -6.33 -35.59 4.69
N VAL A 555 -7.23 -35.96 5.59
CA VAL A 555 -6.91 -36.75 6.77
C VAL A 555 -7.47 -38.15 6.57
N GLY A 556 -6.61 -39.12 6.26
CA GLY A 556 -6.98 -40.51 6.06
C GLY A 556 -6.10 -41.46 6.87
N ALA A 557 -6.67 -42.56 7.32
CA ALA A 557 -5.95 -43.59 8.08
C ALA A 557 -5.42 -44.69 7.14
N GLU A 558 -4.11 -44.96 7.15
CA GLU A 558 -3.57 -46.20 6.60
C GLU A 558 -3.78 -47.37 7.58
N SER A 559 -3.86 -48.59 7.04
CA SER A 559 -3.81 -49.82 7.85
C SER A 559 -2.40 -49.99 8.41
N THR A 560 -2.04 -49.29 9.48
CA THR A 560 -0.92 -49.78 10.28
C THR A 560 -1.45 -51.01 11.00
N THR A 561 -1.03 -52.19 10.52
CA THR A 561 -1.19 -53.42 11.28
C THR A 561 -0.61 -53.15 12.66
N SER A 562 -1.48 -53.06 13.65
CA SER A 562 -1.10 -53.05 15.05
C SER A 562 -0.07 -54.18 15.22
N LYS A 563 1.17 -53.80 15.58
CA LYS A 563 2.09 -54.74 16.20
C LYS A 563 1.36 -55.22 17.44
N LYS A 564 0.76 -56.41 17.32
CA LYS A 564 0.33 -57.23 18.42
C LYS A 564 1.50 -57.25 19.40
N ASP A 565 1.31 -56.63 20.57
CA ASP A 565 2.29 -56.70 21.64
C ASP A 565 2.40 -58.18 22.04
N PRO A 566 3.53 -58.88 21.81
CA PRO A 566 3.68 -60.24 22.26
C PRO A 566 4.13 -60.18 23.72
N LYS A 567 3.19 -59.87 24.62
CA LYS A 567 3.09 -60.20 26.05
C LYS A 567 2.34 -59.12 26.84
N ASN A 568 1.02 -59.24 26.88
CA ASN A 568 0.25 -59.37 28.13
C ASN A 568 -1.19 -59.78 27.80
#